data_AF-A0A2V9WX75-F1
#
_entry.id   AF-A0A2V9WX75-F1
#
_cell.length_a   1.000
_cell.length_b   1.000
_cell.length_c   1.000
_cell.angle_alpha   90.00
_cell.angle_beta   90.00
_cell.angle_gamma   90.00
#
_symmetry.space_group_name_H-M   'P 1'
#
loop_
_entity.id
_entity.type
_entity.pdbx_description
1 polymer ?
#
loop_
_entity_poly.entity_id
_entity_poly.type
_entity_poly.pdbx_seq_one_letter_code
_entity_poly.pdbx_strand_id
1 'polypeptide(L)' 'MGDEFITLARVLKTQGRNGEVAVELHTDVPGRFRSGMRLFALAEDNSRRELQIEELWPHKGNLVLKFRGV' A
#
# COMPACT_ATOMS: atom_id res chain seq x y z
N MET A 1 -24.25 0.37 -8.75
CA MET A 1 -23.32 1.39 -8.26
C MET A 1 -22.00 0.68 -8.05
N GLY A 2 -21.03 0.86 -8.95
CA GLY A 2 -19.71 0.24 -8.78
C GLY A 2 -19.02 0.87 -7.59
N ASP A 3 -18.33 0.08 -6.78
CA ASP A 3 -17.61 0.56 -5.61
C ASP A 3 -16.66 1.69 -6.03
N GLU A 4 -16.90 2.89 -5.51
CA GLU A 4 -16.05 4.04 -5.75
C GLU A 4 -14.79 3.91 -4.89
N PHE A 5 -13.68 3.53 -5.53
CA PHE A 5 -12.38 3.44 -4.87
C PHE A 5 -11.62 4.76 -4.99
N ILE A 6 -10.92 5.13 -3.93
CA ILE A 6 -9.97 6.25 -3.93
C ILE A 6 -8.56 5.68 -3.80
N THR A 7 -7.66 6.10 -4.70
CA THR A 7 -6.26 5.72 -4.65
C THR A 7 -5.55 6.46 -3.51
N LEU A 8 -5.09 5.72 -2.50
CA LEU A 8 -4.40 6.28 -1.34
C LEU A 8 -2.88 6.41 -1.54
N ALA A 9 -2.29 5.56 -2.37
CA ALA A 9 -0.87 5.50 -2.62
C ALA A 9 -0.56 4.80 -3.96
N ARG A 10 0.64 5.02 -4.48
CA ARG A 10 1.18 4.35 -5.66
C ARG A 10 2.43 3.55 -5.31
N VAL A 11 2.50 2.29 -5.72
CA VAL A 11 3.73 1.50 -5.61
C VAL A 11 4.78 2.02 -6.58
N LEU A 12 5.97 2.34 -6.08
CA LEU A 12 7.09 2.83 -6.87
C LEU A 12 8.04 1.70 -7.25
N LYS A 13 8.36 0.83 -6.30
CA LYS A 13 9.30 -0.29 -6.46
C LYS A 13 9.18 -1.29 -5.32
N THR A 14 9.72 -2.48 -5.55
CA THR A 14 10.02 -3.43 -4.48
C THR A 14 11.09 -2.87 -3.55
N GLN A 15 11.05 -3.32 -2.30
CA GLN A 15 12.01 -2.99 -1.25
C GLN A 15 12.45 -4.29 -0.59
N GLY A 16 13.76 -4.55 -0.49
CA GLY A 16 14.24 -5.77 0.14
C GLY A 16 13.96 -7.05 -0.65
N ARG A 17 13.64 -8.15 0.06
CA ARG A 17 13.52 -9.50 -0.50
C ARG A 17 12.36 -10.32 0.08
N ASN A 18 11.53 -9.74 0.95
CA ASN A 18 10.40 -10.42 1.59
C ASN A 18 9.07 -9.77 1.20
N GLY A 19 8.97 -9.28 -0.04
CA GLY A 19 7.72 -8.74 -0.57
C GLY A 19 7.38 -7.31 -0.12
N GLU A 20 8.31 -6.59 0.50
CA GLU A 20 8.09 -5.20 0.88
C GLU A 20 8.07 -4.27 -0.34
N VAL A 21 7.31 -3.18 -0.27
CA VAL A 21 7.21 -2.20 -1.37
C VAL A 21 7.32 -0.77 -0.85
N ALA A 22 8.02 0.08 -1.60
CA ALA A 22 8.06 1.51 -1.36
C ALA A 22 6.90 2.18 -2.11
N VAL A 23 6.16 3.05 -1.42
CA VAL A 23 4.99 3.74 -1.98
C VAL A 23 5.11 5.26 -1.83
N GLU A 24 4.56 5.94 -2.84
CA GLU A 24 4.24 7.38 -2.80
C GLU A 24 2.83 7.55 -2.22
N LEU A 25 2.67 8.45 -1.25
CA LEU A 25 1.38 8.70 -0.59
C LEU A 25 0.60 9.79 -1.32
N HIS A 26 -0.68 9.56 -1.57
CA HIS A 26 -1.62 10.56 -2.10
C HIS A 26 -2.54 11.11 -0.99
N THR A 27 -2.05 11.14 0.23
CA THR A 27 -2.78 11.65 1.39
C THR A 27 -1.83 12.42 2.29
N ASP A 28 -2.34 13.54 2.75
CA ASP A 28 -1.78 14.49 3.70
C ASP A 28 -2.30 14.27 5.13
N VAL A 29 -3.22 13.31 5.33
CA VAL A 29 -3.77 12.95 6.64
C VAL A 29 -2.76 12.12 7.42
N PRO A 30 -2.22 12.62 8.55
CA PRO A 30 -1.27 11.86 9.36
C PRO A 30 -1.89 10.56 9.90
N GLY A 31 -1.13 9.47 9.90
CA GLY A 31 -1.58 8.18 10.42
C GLY A 31 -2.68 7.50 9.60
N ARG A 32 -2.94 7.95 8.36
CA ARG A 32 -3.92 7.31 7.46
C ARG A 32 -3.61 5.83 7.23
N PHE A 33 -2.33 5.50 7.06
CA PHE A 33 -1.83 4.13 6.97
C PHE A 33 -1.42 3.62 8.35
N ARG A 34 -1.84 2.40 8.68
CA ARG A 34 -1.54 1.73 9.95
C ARG A 34 -1.55 0.22 9.80
N SER A 35 -0.80 -0.49 10.64
CA SER A 35 -0.85 -1.96 10.70
C SER A 35 -2.27 -2.46 10.95
N GLY A 36 -2.62 -3.56 10.32
CA GLY A 36 -3.96 -4.16 10.34
C GLY A 36 -4.96 -3.55 9.36
N MET A 37 -4.66 -2.40 8.72
CA MET A 37 -5.53 -1.79 7.73
C MET A 37 -5.66 -2.67 6.48
N ARG A 38 -6.89 -2.86 6.00
CA ARG A 38 -7.19 -3.52 4.73
C ARG A 38 -7.31 -2.50 3.61
N LEU A 39 -6.79 -2.85 2.44
CA LEU A 39 -6.80 -2.02 1.23
C LEU A 39 -6.84 -2.90 -0.01
N PHE A 40 -7.25 -2.33 -1.14
CA PHE A 40 -7.22 -3.02 -2.41
C PHE A 40 -6.01 -2.57 -3.22
N ALA A 41 -5.14 -3.52 -3.57
CA ALA A 41 -4.12 -3.30 -4.59
C ALA A 41 -4.76 -3.41 -5.98
N LEU A 42 -4.54 -2.41 -6.81
CA LEU A 42 -4.94 -2.40 -8.21
C LEU A 42 -3.75 -2.84 -9.07
N ALA A 43 -3.90 -3.95 -9.79
CA ALA A 43 -2.91 -4.43 -10.75
C ALA A 43 -3.11 -3.79 -12.13
N GLU A 44 -2.12 -3.94 -13.02
CA GLU A 44 -2.15 -3.36 -14.38
C GLU A 44 -3.29 -3.90 -15.24
N ASP A 45 -3.75 -5.13 -14.97
CA ASP A 45 -4.91 -5.75 -15.62
C ASP A 45 -6.26 -5.25 -15.07
N ASN A 46 -6.27 -4.22 -14.24
CA ASN A 46 -7.40 -3.68 -13.50
C ASN A 46 -8.03 -4.65 -12.47
N SER A 47 -7.38 -5.78 -12.20
CA SER A 47 -7.80 -6.66 -11.10
C SER A 47 -7.49 -6.00 -9.75
N ARG A 48 -8.35 -6.29 -8.77
CA ARG A 48 -8.18 -5.81 -7.39
C ARG A 48 -7.95 -6.99 -6.48
N ARG A 49 -6.90 -6.89 -5.65
CA ARG A 49 -6.58 -7.86 -4.59
C ARG A 49 -6.69 -7.17 -3.25
N GLU A 50 -7.49 -7.71 -2.34
CA GLU A 50 -7.48 -7.26 -0.95
C GLU A 50 -6.15 -7.65 -0.28
N LEU A 51 -5.52 -6.69 0.39
CA LEU A 51 -4.30 -6.85 1.15
C LEU A 51 -4.48 -6.24 2.54
N GLN A 52 -3.78 -6.80 3.52
CA GLN A 52 -3.71 -6.25 4.87
C GLN A 52 -2.28 -5.80 5.16
N ILE A 53 -2.12 -4.55 5.62
CA ILE A 53 -0.82 -4.04 6.07
C ILE A 53 -0.40 -4.82 7.33
N GLU A 54 0.73 -5.49 7.26
CA GLU A 54 1.37 -6.13 8.42
C GLU A 54 2.19 -5.08 9.19
N GLU A 55 3.06 -4.40 8.47
CA GLU A 55 4.00 -3.42 9.03
C GLU A 55 4.24 -2.28 8.04
N LEU A 56 4.59 -1.11 8.56
CA LEU A 56 4.91 0.08 7.77
C LEU A 56 5.99 0.93 8.45
N TRP A 57 6.88 1.53 7.65
CA TRP A 57 7.90 2.43 8.16
C TRP A 57 8.36 3.45 7.12
N PRO A 58 8.74 4.67 7.52
CA PRO A 58 9.33 5.65 6.62
C PRO A 58 10.74 5.20 6.19
N HIS A 59 11.07 5.37 4.92
CA HIS A 59 12.41 5.09 4.39
C HIS A 59 12.75 5.99 3.20
N LYS A 60 13.81 6.79 3.32
CA LYS A 60 14.35 7.66 2.26
C LYS A 60 13.27 8.50 1.54
N GLY A 61 12.36 9.10 2.31
CA GLY A 61 11.29 9.97 1.78
C GLY A 61 10.03 9.25 1.33
N ASN A 62 10.02 7.91 1.29
CA ASN A 62 8.83 7.11 0.97
C ASN A 62 8.30 6.39 2.21
N LEU A 63 7.07 5.87 2.12
CA LEU A 63 6.58 4.88 3.08
C LEU A 63 6.83 3.48 2.52
N VAL A 64 7.38 2.58 3.33
CA VAL A 64 7.47 1.16 2.98
C VAL A 64 6.29 0.43 3.61
N LEU A 65 5.63 -0.42 2.83
CA LEU A 65 4.54 -1.28 3.27
C LEU A 65 4.96 -2.74 3.14
N LYS A 66 4.71 -3.51 4.20
CA LYS A 66 4.73 -4.96 4.21
C LYS A 66 3.29 -5.47 4.33
N PHE A 67 2.92 -6.43 3.49
CA PHE A 67 1.58 -7.00 3.49
C PHE A 67 1.60 -8.41 4.06
N ARG A 68 0.55 -8.79 4.78
CA ARG A 68 0.41 -10.14 5.32
C ARG A 68 0.31 -11.15 4.17
N GLY A 69 1.18 -12.16 4.18
CA GLY A 69 1.16 -13.25 3.19
C GLY A 69 1.76 -12.91 1.82
N VAL A 70 2.58 -11.86 1.77
CA VAL A 70 3.45 -11.49 0.64
C VAL A 70 4.89 -11.59 1.14
#